data_AF-A0A4R9BJX6-F1
#
_entry.id   AF-A0A4R9BJX6-F1
#
_cell.length_a   1.000
_cell.length_b   1.000
_cell.length_c   1.000
_cell.angle_alpha   90.00
_cell.angle_beta   90.00
_cell.angle_gamma   90.00
#
_symmetry.space_group_name_H-M   'P 1'
#
loop_
_entity.id
_entity.type
_entity.pdbx_description
1 polymer ?
#
loop_
_entity_poly.entity_id
_entity_poly.type
_entity_poly.pdbx_seq_one_letter_code
_entity_poly.pdbx_strand_id
1 'polypeptide(L)'
;MAIIDKSTAPNRYRAEPSVLTALRTPRLLTREVLAGLVVAMALIPEAIAFSIIAGVDPRVGLFSSFVMAVTIAFVGGRPAMITAATGAIALVIAPVARDYGMDYFIATVILAGVFQIVLSLIGVAKLMRFIPRSVMVGFVNALAILIFGAQLPQL
;
A
#
# COMPACT_ATOMS: atom_id res chain seq x y z
N MET A 1 35.05 38.54 -22.07
CA MET A 1 35.24 37.25 -22.76
C MET A 1 35.17 36.17 -21.68
N ALA A 2 33.96 35.81 -21.24
CA ALA A 2 33.17 34.66 -21.69
C ALA A 2 33.89 33.34 -21.29
N ILE A 3 33.36 32.40 -20.51
CA ILE A 3 31.98 31.96 -20.23
C ILE A 3 31.98 31.29 -18.85
N ILE A 4 31.07 31.70 -17.94
CA ILE A 4 30.72 30.89 -16.76
C ILE A 4 29.74 29.82 -17.26
N ASP A 5 30.15 28.56 -17.26
CA ASP A 5 29.29 27.40 -17.54
C ASP A 5 28.17 27.33 -16.49
N LYS A 6 26.97 27.75 -16.90
CA LYS A 6 25.72 27.55 -16.16
C LYS A 6 25.02 26.30 -16.72
N SER A 7 25.44 25.06 -16.42
CA SER A 7 24.57 23.90 -16.72
C SER A 7 24.84 22.54 -16.02
N THR A 8 25.39 22.47 -14.80
CA THR A 8 25.58 21.16 -14.11
C THR A 8 24.83 21.00 -12.80
N ALA A 9 23.63 21.58 -12.68
CA ALA A 9 22.68 21.09 -11.67
C ALA A 9 22.14 19.73 -12.17
N PRO A 10 22.37 18.60 -11.48
CA PRO A 10 21.74 17.34 -11.88
C PRO A 10 20.23 17.57 -11.85
N ASN A 11 19.58 17.32 -12.98
CA ASN A 11 18.14 17.43 -13.15
C ASN A 11 17.43 16.54 -12.10
N ARG A 12 17.07 17.14 -10.96
CA ARG A 12 16.51 16.48 -9.77
C ARG A 12 15.05 16.08 -9.92
N TYR A 13 14.48 16.26 -11.11
CA TYR A 13 13.15 15.79 -11.45
C TYR A 13 13.23 14.94 -12.71
N ARG A 14 13.78 13.72 -12.58
CA ARG A 14 13.42 12.67 -13.55
C ARG A 14 11.93 12.45 -13.33
N ALA A 15 11.11 12.97 -14.25
CA ALA A 15 9.75 12.47 -14.40
C ALA A 15 9.86 10.94 -14.44
N GLU A 16 9.24 10.26 -13.48
CA GLU A 16 9.18 8.80 -13.53
C GLU A 16 8.64 8.40 -14.90
N PRO A 17 9.16 7.32 -15.50
CA PRO A 17 8.74 6.92 -16.82
C PRO A 17 7.21 6.83 -16.87
N SER A 18 6.59 7.61 -17.75
CA SER A 18 5.14 7.54 -17.97
C SER A 18 4.76 6.16 -18.52
N VAL A 19 3.48 5.78 -18.40
CA VAL A 19 2.97 4.53 -19.00
C VAL A 19 3.28 4.47 -20.50
N LEU A 20 3.15 5.58 -21.22
CA LEU A 20 3.51 5.66 -22.64
C LEU A 20 5.01 5.45 -22.87
N THR A 21 5.86 5.99 -21.99
CA THR A 21 7.31 5.79 -22.03
C THR A 21 7.66 4.32 -21.82
N ALA A 22 6.99 3.65 -20.89
CA ALA A 22 7.14 2.23 -20.63
C ALA A 22 6.73 1.39 -21.84
N LEU A 23 5.55 1.63 -22.42
CA LEU A 23 5.05 0.90 -23.59
C LEU A 23 5.93 1.09 -24.85
N ARG A 24 6.53 2.27 -25.02
CA ARG A 24 7.41 2.56 -26.16
C ARG A 24 8.83 2.04 -26.01
N THR A 25 9.24 1.65 -24.80
CA THR A 25 10.62 1.24 -24.50
C THR A 25 10.64 -0.23 -24.08
N PRO A 26 10.99 -1.18 -24.98
CA PRO A 26 10.88 -2.61 -24.69
C PRO A 26 11.60 -3.02 -23.40
N ARG A 27 12.81 -2.50 -23.15
CA ARG A 27 13.57 -2.76 -21.92
C ARG A 27 12.84 -2.32 -20.65
N LEU A 28 12.15 -1.19 -20.71
CA LEU A 28 11.40 -0.64 -19.58
C LEU A 28 10.10 -1.42 -19.38
N LEU A 29 9.38 -1.73 -20.47
CA LEU A 29 8.20 -2.59 -20.42
C LEU A 29 8.52 -3.93 -19.75
N THR A 30 9.58 -4.60 -20.20
CA THR A 30 10.03 -5.87 -19.58
C THR A 30 10.35 -5.68 -18.10
N ARG A 31 11.03 -4.59 -17.73
CA ARG A 31 11.35 -4.31 -16.33
C ARG A 31 10.10 -4.11 -15.46
N GLU A 32 9.15 -3.30 -15.90
CA GLU A 32 7.90 -3.02 -15.16
C GLU A 32 7.02 -4.28 -15.06
N VAL A 33 6.92 -5.05 -16.14
CA VAL A 33 6.15 -6.32 -16.16
C VAL A 33 6.79 -7.35 -15.23
N LEU A 34 8.11 -7.53 -15.28
CA LEU A 34 8.81 -8.46 -14.39
C LEU A 34 8.73 -8.01 -12.93
N ALA A 35 8.88 -6.71 -12.65
CA ALA A 35 8.70 -6.17 -11.30
C ALA A 35 7.28 -6.45 -10.78
N GLY A 36 6.26 -6.17 -11.59
CA GLY A 36 4.87 -6.47 -11.25
C GLY A 36 4.62 -7.96 -11.00
N LEU A 37 5.19 -8.84 -11.83
CA LEU A 37 5.07 -10.30 -11.67
C LEU A 37 5.73 -10.78 -10.37
N VAL A 38 6.96 -10.35 -10.09
CA VAL A 38 7.69 -10.71 -8.87
C VAL A 38 6.94 -10.24 -7.64
N VAL A 39 6.44 -9.01 -7.66
CA VAL A 39 5.66 -8.47 -6.54
C VAL A 39 4.34 -9.21 -6.39
N ALA A 40 3.61 -9.49 -7.47
CA ALA A 40 2.37 -10.27 -7.42
C ALA A 40 2.58 -11.66 -6.80
N MET A 41 3.68 -12.34 -7.16
CA MET A 41 4.04 -13.62 -6.54
C MET A 41 4.35 -13.50 -5.04
N ALA A 42 5.00 -12.41 -4.63
CA ALA A 42 5.28 -12.13 -3.22
C ALA A 42 4.00 -11.80 -2.42
N LEU A 43 3.02 -11.12 -3.03
CA LEU A 43 1.78 -10.70 -2.39
C LEU A 43 0.80 -11.85 -2.10
N ILE A 44 0.83 -12.93 -2.89
CA ILE A 44 -0.08 -14.07 -2.70
C ILE A 44 0.03 -14.66 -1.28
N PRO A 45 1.21 -15.13 -0.83
CA PRO A 45 1.33 -15.68 0.53
C PRO A 45 1.10 -14.62 1.61
N GLU A 46 1.48 -13.36 1.37
CA GLU A 46 1.29 -12.26 2.32
C GLU A 46 -0.20 -11.98 2.57
N ALA A 47 -1.00 -11.85 1.51
CA ALA A 47 -2.44 -11.60 1.61
C ALA A 47 -3.18 -12.77 2.27
N ILE A 48 -2.77 -14.01 1.99
CA ILE A 48 -3.33 -15.21 2.65
C ILE A 48 -3.00 -15.18 4.15
N ALA A 49 -1.75 -14.94 4.52
CA ALA A 49 -1.32 -14.91 5.92
C ALA A 49 -2.06 -13.82 6.72
N PHE A 50 -2.18 -12.61 6.19
CA PHE A 50 -2.90 -11.54 6.88
C PHE A 50 -4.40 -11.79 7.02
N SER A 51 -5.02 -12.46 6.05
CA SER A 51 -6.42 -12.87 6.16
C SER A 51 -6.60 -13.87 7.30
N ILE A 52 -5.72 -14.87 7.40
CA ILE A 52 -5.72 -15.86 8.47
C ILE A 52 -5.53 -15.20 9.84
N ILE A 53 -4.55 -14.30 9.96
CA ILE A 53 -4.29 -13.55 11.20
C ILE A 53 -5.51 -12.70 11.61
N ALA A 54 -6.19 -12.09 10.64
CA ALA A 54 -7.42 -11.34 10.89
C ALA A 54 -8.66 -12.22 11.14
N GLY A 55 -8.56 -13.54 10.94
CA GLY A 55 -9.69 -14.46 11.09
C GLY A 55 -10.74 -14.36 9.98
N VAL A 56 -10.34 -13.92 8.79
CA VAL A 56 -11.22 -13.82 7.60
C VAL A 56 -10.79 -14.80 6.52
N ASP A 57 -11.70 -15.15 5.61
CA ASP A 57 -11.40 -16.05 4.49
C ASP A 57 -10.27 -15.47 3.61
N PRO A 58 -9.21 -16.25 3.28
CA PRO A 58 -8.10 -15.81 2.41
C PRO A 58 -8.52 -15.21 1.07
N ARG A 59 -9.68 -15.60 0.54
CA ARG A 59 -10.27 -15.02 -0.68
C ARG A 59 -10.50 -13.53 -0.52
N VAL A 60 -10.85 -13.04 0.66
CA VAL A 60 -11.10 -11.62 0.94
C VAL A 60 -9.80 -10.82 0.77
N GLY A 61 -8.69 -11.29 1.33
CA GLY A 61 -7.39 -10.61 1.21
C GLY A 61 -6.85 -10.61 -0.21
N LEU A 62 -6.97 -11.74 -0.92
CA LEU A 62 -6.54 -11.85 -2.32
C LEU A 62 -7.38 -10.96 -3.24
N PHE A 63 -8.70 -11.00 -3.10
CA PHE A 63 -9.61 -10.15 -3.87
C PHE A 63 -9.36 -8.68 -3.59
N SER A 64 -9.22 -8.30 -2.32
CA SER A 64 -8.93 -6.91 -1.91
C SER A 64 -7.60 -6.43 -2.50
N SER A 65 -6.56 -7.27 -2.48
CA SER A 65 -5.24 -6.92 -3.01
C SER A 65 -5.27 -6.73 -4.52
N PHE A 66 -6.00 -7.59 -5.25
CA PHE A 66 -6.20 -7.44 -6.68
C PHE A 66 -6.97 -6.16 -7.03
N VAL A 67 -8.13 -5.93 -6.39
CA VAL A 67 -8.97 -4.75 -6.64
C VAL A 67 -8.19 -3.46 -6.34
N MET A 68 -7.44 -3.43 -5.24
CA MET A 68 -6.64 -2.28 -4.85
C MET A 68 -5.49 -2.02 -5.82
N ALA A 69 -4.76 -3.06 -6.24
CA ALA A 69 -3.66 -2.93 -7.20
C ALA A 69 -4.16 -2.39 -8.55
N VAL A 70 -5.27 -2.92 -9.07
CA VAL A 70 -5.91 -2.42 -10.29
C VAL A 70 -6.35 -0.98 -10.12
N THR A 71 -7.03 -0.66 -9.01
CA THR A 71 -7.53 0.71 -8.76
C THR A 71 -6.38 1.71 -8.71
N ILE A 72 -5.35 1.45 -7.91
CA ILE A 72 -4.19 2.34 -7.74
C ILE A 72 -3.33 2.45 -9.01
N ALA A 73 -3.33 1.45 -9.90
CA ALA A 73 -2.68 1.59 -11.20
C ALA A 73 -3.27 2.74 -12.05
N PHE A 74 -4.55 3.10 -11.82
CA PHE A 74 -5.21 4.22 -12.52
C PHE A 74 -5.27 5.50 -11.68
N VAL A 75 -5.62 5.41 -10.39
CA VAL A 75 -5.85 6.61 -9.54
C VAL A 75 -4.67 6.94 -8.61
N GLY A 76 -3.62 6.14 -8.61
CA GLY A 76 -2.45 6.31 -7.75
C GLY A 76 -1.65 7.57 -8.08
N GLY A 77 -1.23 8.30 -7.05
CA GLY A 77 -0.44 9.53 -7.21
C GLY A 77 1.08 9.32 -7.29
N ARG A 78 1.57 8.09 -7.04
CA ARG A 78 3.00 7.77 -7.01
C ARG A 78 3.26 6.46 -7.77
N PRO A 79 3.84 6.52 -8.98
CA PRO A 79 4.14 5.32 -9.75
C PRO A 79 5.10 4.38 -9.01
N ALA A 80 5.08 3.11 -9.41
CA ALA A 80 5.81 2.00 -8.77
C ALA A 80 5.47 1.71 -7.30
N MET A 81 4.55 2.44 -6.66
CA MET A 81 4.06 2.13 -5.31
C MET A 81 2.92 1.12 -5.37
N ILE A 82 3.11 -0.01 -4.70
CA ILE A 82 2.13 -1.10 -4.64
C ILE A 82 1.24 -0.91 -3.42
N THR A 83 -0.07 -1.10 -3.60
CA THR A 83 -1.05 -1.06 -2.52
C THR A 83 -1.84 -2.36 -2.53
N ALA A 84 -1.90 -3.04 -1.39
CA ALA A 84 -2.54 -4.33 -1.21
C ALA A 84 -3.00 -4.50 0.25
N ALA A 85 -3.51 -5.70 0.60
CA ALA A 85 -3.83 -6.03 1.98
C ALA A 85 -2.54 -6.06 2.82
N THR A 86 -2.52 -5.33 3.94
CA THR A 86 -1.36 -5.28 4.86
C THR A 86 -1.78 -5.68 6.27
N GLY A 87 -0.83 -6.24 7.03
CA GLY A 87 -1.04 -6.61 8.44
C GLY A 87 -1.45 -5.43 9.32
N ALA A 88 -1.02 -4.21 8.97
CA ALA A 88 -1.37 -2.98 9.67
C ALA A 88 -2.87 -2.74 9.73
N ILE A 89 -3.56 -2.97 8.61
CA ILE A 89 -5.01 -2.84 8.56
C ILE A 89 -5.67 -4.11 9.09
N ALA A 90 -5.21 -5.28 8.64
CA ALA A 90 -5.81 -6.57 8.98
C ALA A 90 -5.94 -6.78 10.50
N LEU A 91 -4.89 -6.47 11.28
CA LEU A 91 -4.90 -6.60 12.73
C LEU A 91 -5.84 -5.61 13.43
N VAL A 92 -5.96 -4.39 12.90
CA VAL A 92 -6.77 -3.32 13.51
C VAL A 92 -8.26 -3.58 13.29
N ILE A 93 -8.65 -4.10 12.12
CA ILE A 93 -10.06 -4.32 11.78
C ILE A 93 -10.56 -5.74 12.07
N ALA A 94 -9.66 -6.69 12.38
CA ALA A 94 -10.03 -8.06 12.74
C ALA A 94 -11.10 -8.17 13.83
N PRO A 95 -11.08 -7.37 14.91
CA PRO A 95 -12.13 -7.40 15.92
C PRO A 95 -13.52 -7.09 15.35
N VAL A 96 -13.63 -6.23 14.32
CA VAL A 96 -14.92 -5.89 13.71
C VAL A 96 -15.57 -7.12 13.08
N ALA A 97 -14.79 -7.91 12.33
CA ALA A 97 -15.29 -9.14 11.73
C ALA A 97 -15.70 -10.18 12.79
N ARG A 98 -14.97 -10.27 13.90
CA ARG A 98 -15.25 -11.23 14.98
C ARG A 98 -16.48 -10.84 15.81
N ASP A 99 -16.58 -9.56 16.16
CA ASP A 99 -17.58 -9.08 17.12
C ASP A 99 -18.91 -8.68 16.43
N TYR A 100 -18.85 -8.23 15.16
CA TYR A 100 -20.01 -7.71 14.42
C TYR A 100 -20.28 -8.42 13.08
N GLY A 101 -19.40 -9.33 12.65
CA GLY A 101 -19.56 -10.09 11.41
C GLY A 101 -19.05 -9.38 10.14
N MET A 102 -19.14 -10.09 9.02
CA MET A 102 -18.56 -9.64 7.74
C MET A 102 -19.26 -8.44 7.11
N ASP A 103 -20.55 -8.26 7.33
CA ASP A 103 -21.29 -7.11 6.79
C ASP A 103 -20.76 -5.80 7.38
N TYR A 104 -20.51 -5.79 8.70
CA TYR A 104 -19.92 -4.64 9.40
C TYR A 104 -18.45 -4.43 9.03
N PHE A 105 -17.70 -5.51 8.79
CA PHE A 105 -16.34 -5.41 8.28
C PHE A 105 -16.31 -4.68 6.93
N ILE A 106 -17.15 -5.09 5.98
CA ILE A 106 -17.24 -4.47 4.66
C ILE A 106 -17.71 -3.02 4.77
N ALA A 107 -18.73 -2.75 5.58
CA ALA A 107 -19.21 -1.39 5.83
C ALA A 107 -18.11 -0.48 6.40
N THR A 108 -17.28 -1.00 7.32
CA THR A 108 -16.15 -0.27 7.90
C THR A 108 -15.08 0.07 6.85
N VAL A 109 -14.76 -0.87 5.95
CA VAL A 109 -13.80 -0.64 4.86
C VAL A 109 -14.31 0.41 3.88
N ILE A 110 -15.60 0.34 3.49
CA ILE A 110 -16.23 1.34 2.62
C ILE A 110 -16.20 2.72 3.29
N LEU A 111 -16.58 2.80 4.56
CA LEU A 111 -16.57 4.04 5.33
C LEU A 111 -15.16 4.63 5.45
N ALA A 112 -14.14 3.78 5.68
CA ALA A 112 -12.75 4.21 5.70
C ALA A 112 -12.32 4.80 4.35
N GLY A 113 -12.73 4.21 3.23
CA GLY A 113 -12.48 4.76 1.88
C GLY A 113 -13.16 6.11 1.67
N VAL A 114 -14.40 6.27 2.12
CA VAL A 114 -15.10 7.57 2.09
C VAL A 114 -14.34 8.61 2.91
N PHE A 115 -13.90 8.26 4.13
CA PHE A 115 -13.10 9.17 4.94
C PHE A 115 -11.76 9.50 4.29
N GLN A 116 -11.08 8.55 3.66
CA GLN A 116 -9.83 8.83 2.93
C GLN A 116 -10.04 9.87 1.82
N ILE A 117 -11.13 9.76 1.05
CA ILE A 117 -11.47 10.72 0.00
C ILE A 117 -11.77 12.10 0.61
N VAL A 118 -12.64 12.17 1.62
CA VAL A 118 -13.02 13.43 2.26
C VAL A 118 -11.80 14.13 2.88
N LEU A 119 -11.00 13.41 3.66
CA LEU A 119 -9.79 13.93 4.30
C LEU A 119 -8.75 14.40 3.28
N SER A 120 -8.64 13.70 2.15
CA SER A 120 -7.78 14.12 1.03
C SER A 120 -8.24 15.44 0.42
N LEU A 121 -9.54 15.59 0.15
CA LEU A 121 -10.12 16.79 -0.46
C LEU A 121 -9.95 18.04 0.41
N ILE A 122 -10.07 17.91 1.73
CA ILE A 122 -9.84 19.02 2.67
C ILE A 122 -8.35 19.26 3.00
N GLY A 123 -7.44 18.49 2.41
CA GLY A 123 -5.99 18.72 2.51
C GLY A 123 -5.32 18.17 3.78
N VAL A 124 -5.96 17.25 4.51
CA VAL A 124 -5.40 16.62 5.73
C VAL A 124 -4.12 15.84 5.43
N ALA A 125 -3.88 15.44 4.18
CA ALA A 125 -2.61 14.84 3.77
C ALA A 125 -1.38 15.70 4.16
N LYS A 126 -1.50 17.04 4.15
CA LYS A 126 -0.42 17.94 4.59
C LYS A 126 -0.18 17.92 6.10
N LEU A 127 -1.19 17.53 6.88
CA LEU A 127 -1.12 17.44 8.34
C LEU A 127 -0.42 16.16 8.81
N MET A 128 -0.32 15.13 7.96
CA MET A 128 0.41 13.89 8.27
C MET A 128 1.86 14.14 8.69
N ARG A 129 2.48 15.25 8.26
CA ARG A 129 3.84 15.67 8.68
C ARG A 129 3.95 16.00 10.18
N PHE A 130 2.83 16.24 10.86
CA PHE A 130 2.80 16.56 12.28
C PHE A 130 2.66 15.31 13.17
N ILE A 131 2.49 14.12 12.58
CA ILE A 131 2.47 12.87 13.35
C ILE A 131 3.87 12.65 13.96
N PRO A 132 4.00 12.54 15.29
CA PRO A 132 5.29 12.34 15.92
C PRO A 132 5.95 11.04 15.47
N ARG A 133 7.28 11.08 15.25
CA ARG A 133 8.05 9.88 14.90
C ARG A 133 7.92 8.77 15.96
N SER A 134 7.83 9.14 17.23
CA SER A 134 7.62 8.19 18.34
C SER A 134 6.34 7.38 18.19
N VAL A 135 5.24 8.00 17.72
CA VAL A 135 3.97 7.32 17.47
C VAL A 135 4.11 6.33 16.32
N MET A 136 4.75 6.73 15.22
CA MET A 136 4.98 5.83 14.07
C MET A 136 5.85 4.63 14.45
N VAL A 137 6.95 4.85 15.19
CA VAL A 137 7.83 3.77 15.65
C VAL A 137 7.10 2.85 16.64
N GLY A 138 6.35 3.41 17.59
CA GLY A 138 5.55 2.64 18.52
C GLY A 138 4.51 1.76 17.81
N PHE A 139 3.81 2.32 16.82
CA PHE A 139 2.86 1.57 15.99
C PHE A 139 3.54 0.41 15.24
N VAL A 140 4.67 0.65 14.58
CA VAL A 140 5.40 -0.40 13.85
C VAL A 140 5.93 -1.50 14.79
N ASN A 141 6.45 -1.13 15.96
CA ASN A 141 6.91 -2.09 16.97
C ASN A 141 5.75 -2.95 17.51
N ALA A 142 4.62 -2.32 17.84
CA ALA A 142 3.43 -3.03 18.30
C ALA A 142 2.92 -3.99 17.21
N LEU A 143 2.88 -3.54 15.96
CA LEU A 143 2.49 -4.37 14.81
C LEU A 143 3.40 -5.59 14.66
N ALA A 144 4.73 -5.42 14.76
CA ALA A 144 5.67 -6.54 14.69
C ALA A 144 5.44 -7.57 15.82
N ILE A 145 5.23 -7.09 17.06
CA ILE A 145 4.92 -7.93 18.21
C ILE A 145 3.59 -8.66 18.01
N LEU A 146 2.56 -7.99 17.49
CA LEU A 146 1.25 -8.58 17.23
C LEU A 146 1.32 -9.66 16.12
N ILE A 147 2.06 -9.41 15.04
CA ILE A 147 2.27 -10.41 13.99
C ILE A 147 2.98 -11.64 14.57
N PHE A 148 4.05 -11.43 15.34
CA PHE A 148 4.78 -12.51 16.01
C PHE A 148 3.88 -13.29 16.98
N GLY A 149 3.12 -12.59 17.82
CA GLY A 149 2.18 -13.19 18.75
C GLY A 149 1.09 -14.01 18.05
N ALA A 150 0.65 -13.57 16.87
CA ALA A 150 -0.31 -14.32 16.05
C ALA A 150 0.23 -15.64 15.49
N GLN A 151 1.56 -15.88 15.56
CA GLN A 151 2.20 -17.14 15.16
C GLN A 151 2.40 -18.11 16.33
N LEU A 152 2.24 -17.67 17.58
CA LEU A 152 2.46 -18.53 18.75
C LEU A 152 1.49 -19.73 18.85
N PRO A 153 0.19 -19.60 18.49
CA PRO A 153 -0.73 -20.75 18.48
C PRO A 153 -0.40 -21.86 17.47
N GLN A 154 0.54 -21.62 16.55
CA GLN A 154 0.92 -22.55 15.47
C GLN A 154 2.25 -23.28 15.76
N LEU A 155 2.88 -22.99 16.91
CA LEU A 155 4.01 -23.76 17.45
C LEU A 155 3.51 -25.00 18.18
#